data_AF-A0A2E7AQV1-F1
#
_entry.id   AF-A0A2E7AQV1-F1
#
_cell.length_a   1.000
_cell.length_b   1.000
_cell.length_c   1.000
_cell.angle_alpha   90.00
_cell.angle_beta   90.00
_cell.angle_gamma   90.00
#
_symmetry.space_group_name_H-M   'P 1'
#
loop_
_entity.id
_entity.type
_entity.pdbx_description
1 polymer ?
#
loop_
_entity_poly.entity_id
_entity_poly.type
_entity_poly.pdbx_seq_one_letter_code
_entity_poly.pdbx_strand_id
1 'polypeptide(L)'
;MVLGAKLLVSFFDLGRACPIMEPKRGKSVLALPRSAGWRGAAVPATGWHHTLDGDTNNRHHDPDENEGENGSREHALSMPEGYPEPECKPPSFFGIPSWLVTFTKMSFDSRQVLVSCEHASNRLPEDMKAPPEIMALHIAWDPGALKIARRLAETFSAPLHAGEYSRLVVDLNRTIGNSVLVRRVSDGHRIPFNRGLRRSDVQRRIEDYYLPYRTAVLGAVEGIIQDRGRCVHLCIHTYTPQLGDNVRGNDIGLLYDPHRQPEAALVHELRDALIERTGLVVWLNRPYQGTADGILPRIREVYDAEAYVGIELEVNQRFAESPTELVDITDAFSGCVQDLCGWKERDGKQLMARKAS
;
A
#
# COMPACT_ATOMS: atom_id res chain seq x y z
N MET A 1 -6.87 -27.12 -65.63
CA MET A 1 -7.00 -25.66 -65.79
C MET A 1 -7.23 -25.05 -64.40
N VAL A 2 -6.25 -24.24 -63.96
CA VAL A 2 -6.36 -22.99 -63.16
C VAL A 2 -7.12 -23.02 -61.80
N LEU A 3 -6.68 -22.44 -60.68
CA LEU A 3 -5.41 -21.97 -60.10
C LEU A 3 -5.74 -21.35 -58.71
N GLY A 4 -4.83 -21.44 -57.75
CA GLY A 4 -4.58 -20.42 -56.69
C GLY A 4 -5.40 -20.50 -55.40
N ALA A 5 -4.88 -20.23 -54.20
CA ALA A 5 -3.51 -19.99 -53.73
C ALA A 5 -3.50 -20.14 -52.20
N LYS A 6 -2.44 -20.75 -51.66
CA LYS A 6 -2.09 -20.76 -50.22
C LYS A 6 -1.41 -19.43 -49.85
N LEU A 7 -1.65 -18.93 -48.64
CA LEU A 7 -0.71 -18.02 -47.99
C LEU A 7 -0.60 -18.37 -46.50
N LEU A 8 0.59 -18.83 -46.13
CA LEU A 8 1.11 -19.03 -44.78
C LEU A 8 2.41 -18.24 -44.77
N VAL A 9 2.58 -17.31 -43.85
CA VAL A 9 3.86 -16.61 -43.67
C VAL A 9 4.19 -16.54 -42.19
N SER A 10 5.25 -17.28 -41.85
CA SER A 10 6.09 -17.20 -40.66
C SER A 10 7.23 -16.23 -40.95
N PHE A 11 7.64 -15.42 -39.98
CA PHE A 11 8.95 -14.75 -40.00
C PHE A 11 9.48 -14.62 -38.58
N PHE A 12 10.60 -15.30 -38.29
CA PHE A 12 11.72 -14.80 -37.48
C PHE A 12 12.85 -15.84 -37.56
N ASP A 13 13.95 -15.53 -38.27
CA ASP A 13 15.28 -15.93 -37.83
C ASP A 13 16.42 -15.18 -38.56
N LEU A 14 17.55 -15.06 -37.83
CA LEU A 14 18.93 -14.75 -38.21
C LEU A 14 19.26 -13.28 -38.55
N GLY A 15 20.25 -12.60 -37.95
CA GLY A 15 21.40 -13.03 -37.16
C GLY A 15 22.72 -12.61 -37.85
N ARG A 16 23.64 -12.01 -37.06
CA ARG A 16 25.08 -11.70 -37.32
C ARG A 16 25.38 -10.43 -38.16
N ALA A 17 26.43 -9.64 -37.94
CA ALA A 17 27.46 -9.50 -36.89
C ALA A 17 28.24 -8.17 -37.13
N CYS A 18 28.79 -7.60 -36.05
CA CYS A 18 29.97 -6.71 -35.82
C CYS A 18 30.78 -6.10 -37.02
N PRO A 19 31.47 -4.94 -36.84
CA PRO A 19 32.58 -4.85 -35.88
C PRO A 19 32.80 -3.52 -35.12
N ILE A 20 33.69 -3.68 -34.15
CA ILE A 20 34.23 -2.79 -33.11
C ILE A 20 35.19 -1.73 -33.70
N MET A 21 35.20 -0.50 -33.16
CA MET A 21 36.34 0.44 -33.25
C MET A 21 36.49 1.21 -31.91
N GLU A 22 37.71 1.14 -31.34
CA GLU A 22 38.16 1.86 -30.13
C GLU A 22 38.46 3.35 -30.38
N PRO A 23 38.50 4.21 -29.33
CA PRO A 23 38.73 5.65 -29.46
C PRO A 23 40.21 6.07 -29.33
N LYS A 24 40.65 7.03 -30.16
CA LYS A 24 41.96 7.71 -30.06
C LYS A 24 41.85 9.03 -29.26
N ARG A 25 42.85 9.27 -28.40
CA ARG A 25 43.12 10.51 -27.64
C ARG A 25 43.60 11.66 -28.54
N GLY A 26 43.26 12.91 -28.20
CA GLY A 26 43.90 14.13 -28.73
C GLY A 26 43.36 15.42 -28.09
N LYS A 27 44.25 16.32 -27.67
CA LYS A 27 44.05 17.49 -26.80
C LYS A 27 43.63 18.79 -27.54
N SER A 28 43.03 19.74 -26.81
CA SER A 28 43.30 21.21 -26.72
C SER A 28 41.98 22.04 -26.62
N VAL A 29 41.66 22.74 -25.52
CA VAL A 29 42.10 24.05 -24.96
C VAL A 29 41.18 25.23 -25.35
N LEU A 30 40.57 25.82 -24.30
CA LEU A 30 40.00 27.17 -24.08
C LEU A 30 38.98 27.81 -25.06
N ALA A 31 37.78 28.14 -24.56
CA ALA A 31 37.34 29.52 -24.22
C ALA A 31 35.82 29.60 -23.90
N LEU A 32 35.47 30.23 -22.78
CA LEU A 32 34.13 30.80 -22.44
C LEU A 32 34.08 32.27 -22.95
N PRO A 33 32.93 33.03 -22.98
CA PRO A 33 31.70 32.85 -22.18
C PRO A 33 30.33 33.23 -22.83
N ARG A 34 29.26 32.99 -22.04
CA ARG A 34 27.91 33.63 -22.00
C ARG A 34 26.91 33.40 -23.15
N SER A 35 25.83 32.69 -22.86
CA SER A 35 24.48 33.26 -22.64
C SER A 35 23.40 32.17 -22.48
N ALA A 36 22.26 32.60 -21.93
CA ALA A 36 21.15 31.83 -21.38
C ALA A 36 20.57 30.71 -22.27
N GLY A 37 20.08 29.64 -21.62
CA GLY A 37 19.25 28.63 -22.25
C GLY A 37 18.99 27.44 -21.34
N TRP A 38 17.86 27.49 -20.63
CA TRP A 38 17.21 26.33 -20.01
C TRP A 38 17.24 25.10 -20.92
N ARG A 39 17.71 23.96 -20.40
CA ARG A 39 17.40 22.62 -20.92
C ARG A 39 17.17 21.68 -19.73
N GLY A 40 16.10 20.91 -19.84
CA GLY A 40 15.62 19.98 -18.83
C GLY A 40 16.70 19.00 -18.36
N ALA A 41 16.76 18.82 -17.05
CA ALA A 41 17.48 17.73 -16.45
C ALA A 41 16.59 16.48 -16.49
N ALA A 42 17.04 15.52 -17.30
CA ALA A 42 16.61 14.14 -17.23
C ALA A 42 16.90 13.59 -15.82
N VAL A 43 15.91 12.92 -15.24
CA VAL A 43 16.07 12.11 -14.03
C VAL A 43 16.85 10.84 -14.41
N PRO A 44 17.95 10.47 -13.74
CA PRO A 44 18.60 9.20 -14.00
C PRO A 44 17.80 8.08 -13.33
N ALA A 45 17.47 7.05 -14.12
CA ALA A 45 17.07 5.76 -13.62
C ALA A 45 18.20 5.20 -12.74
N THR A 46 18.00 5.19 -11.42
CA THR A 46 18.87 4.47 -10.49
C THR A 46 18.25 3.10 -10.27
N GLY A 47 19.07 2.09 -10.56
CA GLY A 47 18.64 0.70 -10.67
C GLY A 47 18.44 0.03 -9.32
N TRP A 48 17.39 -0.76 -9.24
CA TRP A 48 17.23 -1.79 -8.22
C TRP A 48 18.14 -2.98 -8.58
N HIS A 49 19.40 -2.91 -8.16
CA HIS A 49 20.30 -4.06 -8.16
C HIS A 49 21.05 -4.10 -6.84
N HIS A 50 20.58 -4.93 -5.90
CA HIS A 50 21.45 -5.49 -4.88
C HIS A 50 21.96 -6.84 -5.40
N THR A 51 23.22 -6.87 -5.80
CA THR A 51 24.00 -8.09 -6.03
C THR A 51 24.32 -8.73 -4.68
N LEU A 52 23.90 -9.98 -4.52
CA LEU A 52 24.40 -10.87 -3.47
C LEU A 52 25.66 -11.53 -4.01
N ASP A 53 26.83 -10.99 -3.71
CA ASP A 53 28.08 -11.73 -3.91
C ASP A 53 28.27 -12.73 -2.75
N GLY A 54 28.50 -13.97 -3.15
CA GLY A 54 28.72 -15.09 -2.25
C GLY A 54 30.14 -15.12 -1.72
N ASP A 55 30.28 -15.74 -0.55
CA ASP A 55 31.53 -16.39 -0.20
C ASP A 55 31.25 -17.73 0.49
N THR A 56 32.20 -18.63 0.29
CA THR A 56 32.01 -20.08 0.28
C THR A 56 32.11 -20.77 1.64
N ASN A 57 31.46 -21.93 1.73
CA ASN A 57 31.82 -23.10 2.54
C ASN A 57 31.58 -23.03 4.07
N ASN A 58 30.46 -23.61 4.56
CA ASN A 58 30.57 -24.56 5.66
C ASN A 58 29.40 -25.55 5.76
N ARG A 59 29.76 -26.70 6.32
CA ARG A 59 29.06 -27.98 6.36
C ARG A 59 27.76 -27.99 7.18
N HIS A 60 26.89 -28.93 6.81
CA HIS A 60 25.81 -29.57 7.57
C HIS A 60 25.56 -29.07 9.00
N HIS A 61 24.38 -28.48 9.22
CA HIS A 61 23.51 -28.88 10.32
C HIS A 61 22.05 -28.49 10.01
N ASP A 62 21.17 -29.46 10.14
CA ASP A 62 19.72 -29.35 10.02
C ASP A 62 19.20 -29.05 11.44
N PRO A 63 18.57 -27.90 11.74
CA PRO A 63 17.96 -27.66 13.04
C PRO A 63 16.44 -27.72 12.89
N ASP A 64 15.92 -28.92 12.68
CA ASP A 64 14.47 -29.21 12.81
C ASP A 64 14.25 -30.07 14.08
N GLU A 65 14.92 -29.74 15.18
CA GLU A 65 14.71 -30.33 16.52
C GLU A 65 15.05 -29.32 17.65
N ASN A 66 14.23 -28.28 17.84
CA ASN A 66 13.95 -27.64 19.15
C ASN A 66 13.09 -26.38 19.00
N GLU A 67 11.83 -26.55 18.63
CA GLU A 67 10.78 -25.56 18.96
C GLU A 67 9.60 -26.27 19.60
N GLY A 68 9.90 -26.95 20.71
CA GLY A 68 8.95 -27.25 21.77
C GLY A 68 9.20 -26.28 22.93
N GLU A 69 8.13 -25.70 23.44
CA GLU A 69 8.08 -25.02 24.73
C GLU A 69 8.95 -23.75 24.87
N ASN A 70 8.42 -22.62 24.41
CA ASN A 70 8.42 -21.39 25.21
C ASN A 70 7.34 -20.45 24.69
N GLY A 71 6.17 -20.53 25.33
CA GLY A 71 5.19 -19.46 25.27
C GLY A 71 5.86 -18.16 25.71
N SER A 72 5.70 -17.12 24.92
CA SER A 72 6.11 -15.76 25.23
C SER A 72 5.35 -15.26 26.46
N ARG A 73 5.86 -15.58 27.65
CA ARG A 73 5.69 -14.75 28.85
C ARG A 73 6.55 -13.52 28.64
N GLU A 74 5.93 -12.45 28.14
CA GLU A 74 6.50 -11.12 28.31
C GLU A 74 6.58 -10.85 29.83
N HIS A 75 7.78 -10.53 30.29
CA HIS A 75 8.02 -10.10 31.67
C HIS A 75 7.31 -8.76 31.87
N ALA A 76 6.14 -8.81 32.52
CA ALA A 76 5.59 -7.65 33.19
C ALA A 76 6.55 -7.26 34.33
N LEU A 77 7.37 -6.23 34.09
CA LEU A 77 8.04 -5.53 35.17
C LEU A 77 6.96 -4.83 36.00
N SER A 78 6.67 -5.39 37.17
CA SER A 78 5.80 -4.77 38.16
C SER A 78 6.41 -3.45 38.62
N MET A 79 5.72 -2.34 38.36
CA MET A 79 6.06 -1.04 38.93
C MET A 79 5.76 -1.07 40.44
N PRO A 80 6.64 -0.51 41.31
CA PRO A 80 6.35 -0.41 42.73
C PRO A 80 5.18 0.56 42.98
N GLU A 81 4.22 0.13 43.81
CA GLU A 81 3.09 0.94 44.27
C GLU A 81 3.60 2.19 45.03
N GLY A 82 3.06 3.37 44.69
CA GLY A 82 3.17 4.56 45.55
C GLY A 82 3.70 5.87 44.95
N TYR A 83 3.77 6.04 43.63
CA TYR A 83 4.01 7.38 43.05
C TYR A 83 2.68 8.11 42.80
N PRO A 84 2.50 9.36 43.28
CA PRO A 84 1.31 10.14 42.95
C PRO A 84 1.31 10.44 41.44
N GLU A 85 0.18 10.17 40.77
CA GLU A 85 -0.03 10.54 39.38
C GLU A 85 0.18 12.06 39.22
N PRO A 86 0.95 12.53 38.22
CA PRO A 86 1.01 13.95 37.93
C PRO A 86 -0.36 14.35 37.35
N GLU A 87 -1.08 15.22 38.06
CA GLU A 87 -2.27 15.89 37.53
C GLU A 87 -1.95 16.48 36.16
N CYS A 88 -2.47 15.88 35.10
CA CYS A 88 -2.36 16.39 33.74
C CYS A 88 -3.30 17.60 33.61
N LYS A 89 -2.82 18.77 34.04
CA LYS A 89 -3.52 20.04 33.77
C LYS A 89 -3.55 20.25 32.26
N PRO A 90 -4.72 20.58 31.67
CA PRO A 90 -4.78 20.92 30.25
C PRO A 90 -3.81 22.07 29.98
N PRO A 91 -3.05 22.05 28.87
CA PRO A 91 -2.18 23.16 28.56
C PRO A 91 -3.02 24.43 28.45
N SER A 92 -2.57 25.48 29.11
CA SER A 92 -3.14 26.82 28.97
C SER A 92 -3.15 27.19 27.48
N PHE A 93 -4.35 27.43 26.96
CA PHE A 93 -4.64 27.78 25.58
C PHE A 93 -3.99 29.14 25.24
N PHE A 94 -2.68 29.15 24.93
CA PHE A 94 -2.07 30.25 24.22
C PHE A 94 -2.42 30.08 22.75
N GLY A 95 -3.19 31.04 22.23
CA GLY A 95 -3.82 30.99 20.93
C GLY A 95 -2.87 30.56 19.82
N ILE A 96 -3.28 29.53 19.07
CA ILE A 96 -2.68 29.19 17.80
C ILE A 96 -2.77 30.44 16.91
N PRO A 97 -1.65 30.95 16.36
CA PRO A 97 -1.70 32.11 15.49
C PRO A 97 -2.67 31.86 14.34
N SER A 98 -3.54 32.83 14.03
CA SER A 98 -4.58 32.70 13.01
C SER A 98 -4.05 32.41 11.59
N TRP A 99 -2.74 32.56 11.35
CA TRP A 99 -2.08 32.20 10.09
C TRP A 99 -1.57 30.75 10.03
N LEU A 100 -1.57 30.01 11.14
CA LEU A 100 -1.16 28.59 11.22
C LEU A 100 -2.32 27.63 10.87
N VAL A 101 -3.53 28.14 10.67
CA VAL A 101 -4.73 27.37 10.30
C VAL A 101 -5.49 28.12 9.21
N THR A 102 -4.80 28.47 8.13
CA THR A 102 -5.47 28.73 6.85
C THR A 102 -5.22 27.52 5.96
N PHE A 103 -5.88 26.41 6.29
CA PHE A 103 -5.92 25.25 5.42
C PHE A 103 -6.64 25.67 4.14
N THR A 104 -5.88 25.74 3.05
CA THR A 104 -6.53 25.84 1.74
C THR A 104 -7.13 24.49 1.51
N LYS A 105 -8.47 24.41 1.49
CA LYS A 105 -9.23 23.23 1.13
C LYS A 105 -8.54 22.54 -0.06
N MET A 106 -8.04 21.33 0.15
CA MET A 106 -7.29 20.60 -0.86
C MET A 106 -8.24 20.22 -1.99
N SER A 107 -8.23 20.97 -3.09
CA SER A 107 -9.02 20.60 -4.27
C SER A 107 -8.30 19.48 -5.02
N PHE A 108 -8.94 18.32 -5.20
CA PHE A 108 -8.46 17.30 -6.13
C PHE A 108 -9.59 16.70 -6.98
N ASP A 109 -9.24 16.37 -8.22
CA ASP A 109 -10.12 15.77 -9.22
C ASP A 109 -10.30 14.27 -8.92
N SER A 110 -11.48 13.69 -9.17
CA SER A 110 -11.67 12.25 -8.97
C SER A 110 -10.74 11.40 -9.84
N ARG A 111 -10.27 11.95 -10.97
CA ARG A 111 -9.26 11.35 -11.84
C ARG A 111 -7.85 11.35 -11.24
N GLN A 112 -7.64 12.00 -10.10
CA GLN A 112 -6.42 11.94 -9.31
C GLN A 112 -6.45 10.79 -8.31
N VAL A 113 -7.59 10.10 -8.14
CA VAL A 113 -7.72 9.03 -7.15
C VAL A 113 -7.22 7.70 -7.71
N LEU A 114 -6.45 6.98 -6.90
CA LEU A 114 -6.09 5.59 -7.07
C LEU A 114 -6.58 4.80 -5.86
N VAL A 115 -7.10 3.59 -6.07
CA VAL A 115 -7.47 2.69 -4.97
C VAL A 115 -6.61 1.43 -5.04
N SER A 116 -6.03 1.03 -3.91
CA SER A 116 -5.36 -0.28 -3.76
C SER A 116 -5.96 -1.10 -2.61
N CYS A 117 -5.84 -2.41 -2.71
CA CYS A 117 -6.22 -3.35 -1.65
C CYS A 117 -5.34 -4.60 -1.74
N GLU A 118 -4.22 -4.57 -1.04
CA GLU A 118 -3.16 -5.57 -1.07
C GLU A 118 -3.63 -6.93 -0.53
N HIS A 119 -4.48 -6.91 0.50
CA HIS A 119 -4.95 -8.10 1.21
C HIS A 119 -6.39 -8.47 0.83
N ALA A 120 -6.77 -8.21 -0.41
CA ALA A 120 -8.12 -8.36 -0.93
C ALA A 120 -8.67 -9.80 -0.97
N SER A 121 -7.81 -10.81 -0.92
CA SER A 121 -8.15 -12.20 -1.26
C SER A 121 -7.44 -13.16 -0.34
N ASN A 122 -8.11 -14.26 0.03
CA ASN A 122 -7.52 -15.42 0.71
C ASN A 122 -7.23 -16.59 -0.24
N ARG A 123 -7.31 -16.40 -1.56
CA ARG A 123 -7.02 -17.49 -2.51
C ARG A 123 -5.55 -17.88 -2.48
N LEU A 124 -5.28 -19.14 -2.78
CA LEU A 124 -3.93 -19.66 -3.00
C LEU A 124 -3.71 -19.98 -4.48
N PRO A 125 -2.48 -19.86 -4.99
CA PRO A 125 -2.06 -20.50 -6.24
C PRO A 125 -2.34 -22.01 -6.21
N GLU A 126 -2.53 -22.62 -7.38
CA GLU A 126 -2.96 -24.03 -7.50
C GLU A 126 -2.00 -25.03 -6.83
N ASP A 127 -0.70 -24.71 -6.80
CA ASP A 127 0.36 -25.53 -6.21
C ASP A 127 0.48 -25.37 -4.68
N MET A 128 -0.27 -24.45 -4.07
CA MET A 128 -0.25 -24.18 -2.64
C MET A 128 -1.56 -24.59 -1.96
N LYS A 129 -1.45 -25.24 -0.81
CA LYS A 129 -2.62 -25.69 -0.04
C LYS A 129 -2.43 -25.41 1.44
N ALA A 130 -3.51 -24.96 2.07
CA ALA A 130 -3.63 -24.83 3.52
C ALA A 130 -5.05 -25.25 3.95
N PRO A 131 -5.23 -25.63 5.21
CA PRO A 131 -6.55 -25.94 5.74
C PRO A 131 -7.53 -24.77 5.56
N PRO A 132 -8.78 -25.03 5.15
CA PRO A 132 -9.79 -23.98 4.94
C PRO A 132 -9.99 -23.08 6.17
N GLU A 133 -9.90 -23.64 7.37
CA GLU A 133 -10.00 -22.91 8.63
C GLU A 133 -8.90 -21.86 8.79
N ILE A 134 -7.67 -22.12 8.34
CA ILE A 134 -6.58 -21.13 8.34
C ILE A 134 -6.86 -20.05 7.31
N MET A 135 -7.35 -20.44 6.12
CA MET A 135 -7.62 -19.50 5.04
C MET A 135 -8.85 -18.61 5.29
N ALA A 136 -9.73 -18.99 6.22
CA ALA A 136 -10.85 -18.17 6.66
C ALA A 136 -10.43 -17.04 7.62
N LEU A 137 -9.28 -17.17 8.30
CA LEU A 137 -8.82 -16.21 9.30
C LEU A 137 -8.26 -14.92 8.68
N HIS A 138 -8.26 -13.85 9.47
CA HIS A 138 -7.68 -12.55 9.11
C HIS A 138 -6.17 -12.59 8.82
N ILE A 139 -5.45 -13.65 9.23
CA ILE A 139 -4.03 -13.83 8.88
C ILE A 139 -3.84 -14.08 7.39
N ALA A 140 -4.87 -14.56 6.69
CA ALA A 140 -4.81 -14.88 5.27
C ALA A 140 -5.13 -13.69 4.36
N TRP A 141 -5.92 -12.73 4.85
CA TRP A 141 -6.50 -11.64 4.06
C TRP A 141 -7.22 -10.65 4.99
N ASP A 142 -7.77 -9.59 4.42
CA ASP A 142 -8.52 -8.57 5.15
C ASP A 142 -10.03 -8.68 4.83
N PRO A 143 -10.82 -9.45 5.63
CA PRO A 143 -12.26 -9.56 5.47
C PRO A 143 -12.98 -8.22 5.29
N GLY A 144 -13.66 -8.06 4.16
CA GLY A 144 -14.43 -6.85 3.85
C GLY A 144 -13.66 -5.74 3.14
N ALA A 145 -12.32 -5.73 3.17
CA ALA A 145 -11.51 -4.67 2.56
C ALA A 145 -11.76 -4.52 1.05
N LEU A 146 -11.83 -5.64 0.30
CA LEU A 146 -12.12 -5.59 -1.13
C LEU A 146 -13.49 -4.99 -1.44
N LYS A 147 -14.49 -5.18 -0.57
CA LYS A 147 -15.83 -4.61 -0.75
C LYS A 147 -15.80 -3.09 -0.63
N ILE A 148 -15.09 -2.58 0.37
CA ILE A 148 -14.83 -1.15 0.55
C ILE A 148 -14.09 -0.62 -0.69
N ALA A 149 -12.98 -1.26 -1.07
CA ALA A 149 -12.12 -0.82 -2.16
C ALA A 149 -12.86 -0.74 -3.51
N ARG A 150 -13.65 -1.76 -3.86
CA ARG A 150 -14.48 -1.75 -5.09
C ARG A 150 -15.46 -0.60 -5.10
N ARG A 151 -16.15 -0.39 -3.99
CA ARG A 151 -17.16 0.67 -3.88
C ARG A 151 -16.53 2.07 -3.94
N LEU A 152 -15.36 2.27 -3.31
CA LEU A 152 -14.61 3.52 -3.45
C LEU A 152 -14.18 3.73 -4.91
N ALA A 153 -13.58 2.72 -5.54
CA ALA A 153 -13.14 2.80 -6.93
C ALA A 153 -14.31 3.13 -7.90
N GLU A 154 -15.47 2.49 -7.71
CA GLU A 154 -16.70 2.81 -8.45
C GLU A 154 -17.15 4.26 -8.21
N THR A 155 -17.19 4.68 -6.94
CA THR A 155 -17.62 6.03 -6.55
C THR A 155 -16.74 7.07 -7.23
N PHE A 156 -15.41 6.98 -7.07
CA PHE A 156 -14.43 7.91 -7.65
C PHE A 156 -14.21 7.74 -9.15
N SER A 157 -14.79 6.70 -9.78
CA SER A 157 -14.42 6.27 -11.14
C SER A 157 -12.90 6.09 -11.28
N ALA A 158 -12.28 5.51 -10.26
CA ALA A 158 -10.83 5.38 -10.10
C ALA A 158 -10.35 3.96 -10.46
N PRO A 159 -9.09 3.80 -10.93
CA PRO A 159 -8.47 2.49 -11.04
C PRO A 159 -8.38 1.79 -9.67
N LEU A 160 -8.60 0.48 -9.67
CA LEU A 160 -8.46 -0.40 -8.51
C LEU A 160 -7.40 -1.47 -8.77
N HIS A 161 -6.41 -1.54 -7.89
CA HIS A 161 -5.44 -2.64 -7.84
C HIS A 161 -5.71 -3.50 -6.59
N ALA A 162 -6.20 -4.73 -6.79
CA ALA A 162 -6.50 -5.65 -5.71
C ALA A 162 -5.58 -6.87 -5.77
N GLY A 163 -5.07 -7.30 -4.62
CA GLY A 163 -4.28 -8.52 -4.48
C GLY A 163 -5.10 -9.76 -4.87
N GLU A 164 -4.56 -10.57 -5.77
CA GLU A 164 -5.26 -11.76 -6.27
C GLU A 164 -5.19 -12.94 -5.29
N TYR A 165 -4.10 -13.02 -4.53
CA TYR A 165 -3.77 -14.12 -3.64
C TYR A 165 -3.60 -13.64 -2.19
N SER A 166 -3.70 -14.60 -1.28
CA SER A 166 -3.47 -14.42 0.15
C SER A 166 -2.11 -13.78 0.43
N ARG A 167 -2.09 -12.87 1.41
CA ARG A 167 -0.86 -12.30 1.96
C ARG A 167 0.10 -13.34 2.53
N LEU A 168 -0.38 -14.56 2.81
CA LEU A 168 0.45 -15.69 3.22
C LEU A 168 1.31 -16.26 2.08
N VAL A 169 0.94 -16.01 0.82
CA VAL A 169 1.79 -16.32 -0.34
C VAL A 169 2.97 -15.35 -0.34
N VAL A 170 2.68 -14.06 -0.44
CA VAL A 170 3.62 -12.97 -0.27
C VAL A 170 2.85 -11.72 0.13
N ASP A 171 3.30 -11.01 1.15
CA ASP A 171 2.61 -9.81 1.62
C ASP A 171 2.95 -8.63 0.71
N LEU A 172 1.98 -8.22 -0.12
CA LEU A 172 2.11 -7.10 -1.07
C LEU A 172 2.30 -5.74 -0.39
N ASN A 173 1.99 -5.65 0.91
CA ASN A 173 2.16 -4.46 1.76
C ASN A 173 3.40 -4.58 2.66
N ARG A 174 4.44 -5.31 2.26
CA ARG A 174 5.75 -5.37 2.96
C ARG A 174 6.89 -5.23 1.99
N THR A 175 8.01 -4.65 2.43
CA THR A 175 9.19 -4.51 1.59
C THR A 175 9.94 -5.83 1.38
N ILE A 176 10.66 -5.93 0.26
CA ILE A 176 11.61 -7.01 0.04
C ILE A 176 12.68 -6.97 1.15
N GLY A 177 12.93 -8.12 1.77
CA GLY A 177 13.83 -8.23 2.93
C GLY A 177 13.12 -8.12 4.28
N ASN A 178 11.86 -7.71 4.32
CA ASN A 178 11.08 -7.78 5.54
C ASN A 178 10.89 -9.25 5.96
N SER A 179 11.19 -9.57 7.23
CA SER A 179 11.06 -10.91 7.80
C SER A 179 9.64 -11.49 7.70
N VAL A 180 8.63 -10.64 7.59
CA VAL A 180 7.22 -11.04 7.46
C VAL A 180 6.70 -10.98 6.03
N LEU A 181 7.55 -10.73 5.03
CA LEU A 181 7.16 -10.74 3.60
C LEU A 181 6.55 -12.09 3.19
N VAL A 182 7.12 -13.19 3.68
CA VAL A 182 6.58 -14.55 3.52
C VAL A 182 6.53 -15.22 4.89
N ARG A 183 5.41 -15.03 5.61
CA ARG A 183 5.25 -15.48 7.01
C ARG A 183 5.23 -17.00 7.12
N ARG A 184 6.09 -17.56 7.98
CA ARG A 184 6.04 -18.99 8.34
C ARG A 184 5.05 -19.28 9.47
N VAL A 185 4.82 -18.30 10.34
CA VAL A 185 3.88 -18.37 11.46
C VAL A 185 3.13 -17.04 11.53
N SER A 186 1.82 -17.11 11.78
CA SER A 186 0.98 -15.94 12.07
C SER A 186 -0.03 -16.30 13.14
N ASP A 187 -0.13 -15.51 14.20
CA ASP A 187 -1.08 -15.69 15.30
C ASP A 187 -1.08 -17.11 15.88
N GLY A 188 0.11 -17.71 16.02
CA GLY A 188 0.29 -19.09 16.50
C GLY A 188 0.05 -20.18 15.46
N HIS A 189 -0.48 -19.86 14.27
CA HIS A 189 -0.69 -20.82 13.18
C HIS A 189 0.56 -20.96 12.32
N ARG A 190 1.07 -22.20 12.21
CA ARG A 190 2.11 -22.55 11.23
C ARG A 190 1.51 -22.58 9.83
N ILE A 191 2.15 -21.90 8.87
CA ILE A 191 1.67 -21.82 7.49
C ILE A 191 2.27 -22.99 6.69
N PRO A 192 1.49 -24.03 6.33
CA PRO A 192 2.05 -25.30 5.87
C PRO A 192 2.91 -25.17 4.61
N PHE A 193 2.42 -24.43 3.61
CA PHE A 193 3.12 -24.21 2.33
C PHE A 193 4.30 -23.22 2.44
N ASN A 194 4.57 -22.67 3.63
CA ASN A 194 5.74 -21.82 3.90
C ASN A 194 6.82 -22.53 4.73
N ARG A 195 6.58 -23.78 5.16
CA ARG A 195 7.58 -24.57 5.87
C ARG A 195 8.74 -24.91 4.93
N GLY A 196 9.97 -24.77 5.42
CA GLY A 196 11.17 -25.18 4.70
C GLY A 196 11.50 -24.38 3.43
N LEU A 197 10.84 -23.24 3.18
CA LEU A 197 11.12 -22.41 2.01
C LEU A 197 12.58 -21.98 1.99
N ARG A 198 13.22 -22.19 0.83
CA ARG A 198 14.56 -21.69 0.52
C ARG A 198 14.46 -20.25 0.02
N ARG A 199 15.59 -19.57 -0.03
CA ARG A 199 15.68 -18.22 -0.61
C ARG A 199 15.17 -18.18 -2.06
N SER A 200 15.44 -19.22 -2.85
CA SER A 200 14.94 -19.36 -4.22
C SER A 200 13.42 -19.43 -4.32
N ASP A 201 12.74 -20.02 -3.33
CA ASP A 201 11.28 -20.08 -3.33
C ASP A 201 10.66 -18.73 -3.00
N VAL A 202 11.25 -18.00 -2.04
CA VAL A 202 10.84 -16.63 -1.72
C VAL A 202 11.07 -15.72 -2.94
N GLN A 203 12.22 -15.85 -3.61
CA GLN A 203 12.54 -15.08 -4.80
C GLN A 203 11.53 -15.33 -5.94
N ARG A 204 11.15 -16.59 -6.17
CA ARG A 204 10.10 -16.93 -7.14
C ARG A 204 8.77 -16.25 -6.81
N ARG A 205 8.36 -16.23 -5.53
CA ARG A 205 7.14 -15.52 -5.13
C ARG A 205 7.23 -14.00 -5.31
N ILE A 206 8.43 -13.45 -5.11
CA ILE A 206 8.68 -12.04 -5.39
C ILE A 206 8.47 -11.74 -6.87
N GLU A 207 9.03 -12.58 -7.75
CA GLU A 207 8.95 -12.44 -9.21
C GLU A 207 7.52 -12.67 -9.73
N ASP A 208 6.84 -13.69 -9.24
CA ASP A 208 5.56 -14.14 -9.79
C ASP A 208 4.34 -13.36 -9.26
N TYR A 209 4.40 -12.86 -8.03
CA TYR A 209 3.23 -12.26 -7.36
C TYR A 209 3.48 -10.84 -6.84
N TYR A 210 4.63 -10.59 -6.21
CA TYR A 210 4.92 -9.29 -5.60
C TYR A 210 5.25 -8.21 -6.64
N LEU A 211 6.27 -8.43 -7.46
CA LEU A 211 6.75 -7.46 -8.43
C LEU A 211 5.68 -7.06 -9.45
N PRO A 212 4.87 -7.98 -10.01
CA PRO A 212 3.80 -7.61 -10.93
C PRO A 212 2.79 -6.65 -10.30
N TYR A 213 2.32 -6.93 -9.08
CA TYR A 213 1.39 -6.05 -8.37
C TYR A 213 2.02 -4.68 -8.07
N ARG A 214 3.21 -4.68 -7.48
CA ARG A 214 3.93 -3.46 -7.07
C ARG A 214 4.24 -2.56 -8.25
N THR A 215 4.65 -3.16 -9.37
CA THR A 215 4.90 -2.44 -10.63
C THR A 215 3.63 -1.85 -11.19
N ALA A 216 2.51 -2.59 -11.17
CA ALA A 216 1.23 -2.10 -11.65
C ALA A 216 0.71 -0.90 -10.82
N VAL A 217 0.80 -0.96 -9.48
CA VAL A 217 0.39 0.15 -8.61
C VAL A 217 1.29 1.37 -8.83
N LEU A 218 2.62 1.18 -8.87
CA LEU A 218 3.55 2.29 -9.10
C LEU A 218 3.33 2.94 -10.47
N GLY A 219 3.13 2.14 -11.52
CA GLY A 219 2.81 2.64 -12.86
C GLY A 219 1.49 3.41 -12.91
N ALA A 220 0.47 2.99 -12.15
CA ALA A 220 -0.78 3.74 -12.02
C ALA A 220 -0.59 5.08 -11.31
N VAL A 221 0.20 5.11 -10.22
CA VAL A 221 0.57 6.37 -9.54
C VAL A 221 1.29 7.30 -10.51
N GLU A 222 2.31 6.80 -11.21
CA GLU A 222 3.10 7.57 -12.15
C GLU A 222 2.22 8.14 -13.27
N GLY A 223 1.37 7.32 -13.89
CA GLY A 223 0.46 7.76 -14.95
C GLY A 223 -0.50 8.84 -14.49
N ILE A 224 -1.09 8.71 -13.30
CA ILE A 224 -1.99 9.73 -12.73
C ILE A 224 -1.23 11.04 -12.48
N ILE A 225 -0.02 10.98 -11.91
CA ILE A 225 0.80 12.18 -11.68
C ILE A 225 1.16 12.86 -12.99
N GLN A 226 1.56 12.10 -14.02
CA GLN A 226 1.87 12.65 -15.34
C GLN A 226 0.66 13.31 -16.01
N ASP A 227 -0.52 12.70 -15.89
CA ASP A 227 -1.76 13.18 -16.53
C ASP A 227 -2.49 14.29 -15.77
N ARG A 228 -2.30 14.36 -14.45
CA ARG A 228 -3.13 15.18 -13.54
C ARG A 228 -2.33 16.02 -12.54
N GLY A 229 -1.00 15.89 -12.53
CA GLY A 229 -0.09 16.61 -11.63
C GLY A 229 -0.04 16.10 -10.18
N ARG A 230 -1.01 15.27 -9.76
CA ARG A 230 -1.10 14.72 -8.39
C ARG A 230 -1.85 13.39 -8.39
N CYS A 231 -1.42 12.48 -7.53
CA CYS A 231 -2.14 11.25 -7.19
C CYS A 231 -2.55 11.25 -5.71
N VAL A 232 -3.82 10.96 -5.45
CA VAL A 232 -4.39 10.68 -4.13
C VAL A 232 -4.64 9.18 -4.05
N HIS A 233 -3.80 8.48 -3.30
CA HIS A 233 -3.82 7.03 -3.21
C HIS A 233 -4.52 6.58 -1.93
N LEU A 234 -5.66 5.91 -2.09
CA LEU A 234 -6.44 5.30 -1.02
C LEU A 234 -6.07 3.81 -0.92
N CYS A 235 -5.28 3.47 0.09
CA CYS A 235 -4.88 2.10 0.41
C CYS A 235 -5.89 1.50 1.41
N ILE A 236 -6.57 0.41 1.05
CA ILE A 236 -7.74 -0.07 1.78
C ILE A 236 -7.45 -1.38 2.51
N HIS A 237 -7.60 -1.34 3.82
CA HIS A 237 -7.37 -2.45 4.74
C HIS A 237 -8.51 -2.61 5.75
N THR A 238 -8.54 -3.78 6.38
CA THR A 238 -9.36 -4.01 7.57
C THR A 238 -8.56 -4.79 8.60
N TYR A 239 -8.87 -4.60 9.88
CA TYR A 239 -8.13 -5.23 10.97
C TYR A 239 -9.02 -5.98 11.94
N THR A 240 -8.54 -7.10 12.50
CA THR A 240 -9.32 -7.91 13.47
C THR A 240 -9.68 -7.10 14.73
N PRO A 241 -10.89 -7.22 15.31
CA PRO A 241 -11.26 -6.43 16.50
C PRO A 241 -10.37 -6.70 17.71
N GLN A 242 -9.80 -7.91 17.78
CA GLN A 242 -8.93 -8.36 18.87
C GLN A 242 -7.69 -9.05 18.30
N LEU A 243 -6.52 -8.67 18.82
CA LEU A 243 -5.23 -9.28 18.47
C LEU A 243 -4.58 -9.80 19.74
N GLY A 244 -4.55 -11.13 19.92
CA GLY A 244 -4.21 -11.73 21.21
C GLY A 244 -5.16 -11.24 22.31
N ASP A 245 -4.60 -10.73 23.41
CA ASP A 245 -5.39 -10.17 24.52
C ASP A 245 -5.75 -8.69 24.32
N ASN A 246 -5.31 -8.06 23.22
CA ASN A 246 -5.52 -6.63 22.98
C ASN A 246 -6.81 -6.39 22.18
N VAL A 247 -7.85 -5.87 22.86
CA VAL A 247 -9.09 -5.41 22.22
C VAL A 247 -8.88 -4.00 21.64
N ARG A 248 -9.13 -3.85 20.34
CA ARG A 248 -8.92 -2.60 19.61
C ARG A 248 -10.22 -1.79 19.59
N GLY A 249 -10.21 -0.68 20.32
CA GLY A 249 -11.41 0.12 20.59
C GLY A 249 -11.80 1.14 19.52
N ASN A 250 -11.02 1.34 18.46
CA ASN A 250 -11.45 2.17 17.34
C ASN A 250 -12.28 1.36 16.32
N ASP A 251 -13.06 2.10 15.55
CA ASP A 251 -13.86 1.59 14.45
C ASP A 251 -13.16 1.81 13.12
N ILE A 252 -12.55 2.99 12.97
CA ILE A 252 -11.84 3.41 11.78
C ILE A 252 -10.45 3.92 12.19
N GLY A 253 -9.44 3.53 11.42
CA GLY A 253 -8.09 4.07 11.43
C GLY A 253 -7.83 4.86 10.16
N LEU A 254 -7.38 6.10 10.28
CA LEU A 254 -6.84 6.87 9.16
C LEU A 254 -5.32 6.96 9.32
N LEU A 255 -4.61 6.26 8.45
CA LEU A 255 -3.17 6.07 8.51
C LEU A 255 -2.50 6.96 7.46
N TYR A 256 -1.50 7.73 7.88
CA TYR A 256 -0.81 8.71 7.05
C TYR A 256 0.59 9.01 7.59
N ASP A 257 1.38 9.77 6.83
CA ASP A 257 2.64 10.33 7.32
C ASP A 257 2.43 11.72 7.94
N PRO A 258 2.62 11.90 9.26
CA PRO A 258 2.48 13.19 9.93
C PRO A 258 3.43 14.28 9.42
N HIS A 259 4.52 13.91 8.75
CA HIS A 259 5.48 14.85 8.19
C HIS A 259 5.12 15.33 6.78
N ARG A 260 4.05 14.79 6.18
CA ARG A 260 3.55 15.22 4.86
C ARG A 260 2.30 16.08 5.04
N GLN A 261 2.49 17.40 5.02
CA GLN A 261 1.44 18.39 5.31
C GLN A 261 0.12 18.17 4.53
N PRO A 262 0.12 17.87 3.22
CA PRO A 262 -1.11 17.55 2.49
C PRO A 262 -1.88 16.34 3.02
N GLU A 263 -1.17 15.29 3.45
CA GLU A 263 -1.81 14.11 4.07
C GLU A 263 -2.36 14.45 5.46
N ALA A 264 -1.54 15.13 6.29
CA ALA A 264 -1.93 15.55 7.63
C ALA A 264 -3.14 16.49 7.64
N ALA A 265 -3.21 17.44 6.71
CA ALA A 265 -4.37 18.31 6.52
C ALA A 265 -5.63 17.48 6.25
N LEU A 266 -5.57 16.63 5.23
CA LEU A 266 -6.71 15.88 4.73
C LEU A 266 -7.26 14.90 5.77
N VAL A 267 -6.40 14.12 6.43
CA VAL A 267 -6.86 13.11 7.41
C VAL A 267 -7.46 13.71 8.68
N HIS A 268 -7.00 14.89 9.11
CA HIS A 268 -7.59 15.57 10.26
C HIS A 268 -9.01 16.06 9.95
N GLU A 269 -9.21 16.71 8.80
CA GLU A 269 -10.54 17.13 8.35
C GLU A 269 -11.45 15.91 8.10
N LEU A 270 -10.91 14.86 7.48
CA LEU A 270 -11.62 13.62 7.19
C LEU A 270 -12.06 12.90 8.46
N ARG A 271 -11.21 12.85 9.49
CA ARG A 271 -11.55 12.29 10.80
C ARG A 271 -12.75 13.02 11.39
N ASP A 272 -12.69 14.34 11.47
CA ASP A 272 -13.74 15.13 12.14
C ASP A 272 -15.08 15.00 11.39
N ALA A 273 -15.04 15.06 10.04
CA ALA A 273 -16.22 14.88 9.21
C ALA A 273 -16.80 13.45 9.29
N LEU A 274 -15.95 12.42 9.40
CA LEU A 274 -16.40 11.03 9.57
C LEU A 274 -17.06 10.81 10.92
N ILE A 275 -16.48 11.34 12.00
CA ILE A 275 -17.06 11.27 13.35
C ILE A 275 -18.44 11.93 13.34
N GLU A 276 -18.55 13.13 12.78
CA GLU A 276 -19.82 13.86 12.69
C GLU A 276 -20.88 13.09 11.89
N ARG A 277 -20.48 12.49 10.76
CA ARG A 277 -21.41 11.79 9.86
C ARG A 277 -21.85 10.42 10.37
N THR A 278 -21.00 9.71 11.10
CA THR A 278 -21.21 8.29 11.44
C THR A 278 -21.40 8.02 12.93
N GLY A 279 -20.91 8.92 13.80
CA GLY A 279 -20.80 8.68 15.24
C GLY A 279 -19.78 7.61 15.63
N LEU A 280 -18.97 7.10 14.69
CA LEU A 280 -17.98 6.05 14.93
C LEU A 280 -16.71 6.59 15.59
N VAL A 281 -15.97 5.70 16.26
CA VAL A 281 -14.69 6.02 16.86
C VAL A 281 -13.59 6.01 15.79
N VAL A 282 -13.16 7.19 15.34
CA VAL A 282 -12.12 7.36 14.32
C VAL A 282 -10.81 7.80 14.96
N TRP A 283 -9.76 6.98 14.83
CA TRP A 283 -8.42 7.31 15.30
C TRP A 283 -7.44 7.53 14.15
N LEU A 284 -6.46 8.39 14.39
CA LEU A 284 -5.36 8.64 13.48
C LEU A 284 -4.17 7.72 13.81
N ASN A 285 -3.56 7.10 12.80
CA ASN A 285 -2.39 6.24 12.97
C ASN A 285 -2.58 5.18 14.08
N ARG A 286 -3.77 4.59 14.13
CA ARG A 286 -4.14 3.42 14.94
C ARG A 286 -5.06 2.51 14.12
N PRO A 287 -4.95 1.18 14.23
CA PRO A 287 -4.07 0.46 15.16
C PRO A 287 -2.59 0.45 14.76
N TYR A 288 -2.25 0.82 13.52
CA TYR A 288 -0.87 0.89 13.03
C TYR A 288 -0.47 2.34 12.68
N GLN A 289 0.84 2.59 12.60
CA GLN A 289 1.35 3.86 12.11
C GLN A 289 1.34 3.86 10.58
N GLY A 290 0.87 4.95 9.94
CA GLY A 290 0.92 5.10 8.49
C GLY A 290 2.33 5.25 7.90
N THR A 291 3.35 5.35 8.76
CA THR A 291 4.78 5.33 8.38
C THR A 291 5.41 3.94 8.51
N ALA A 292 4.68 2.93 9.01
CA ALA A 292 5.19 1.57 9.13
C ALA A 292 5.45 0.94 7.75
N ASP A 293 6.36 -0.03 7.69
CA ASP A 293 6.75 -0.70 6.44
C ASP A 293 5.54 -1.15 5.61
N GLY A 294 5.48 -0.68 4.36
CA GLY A 294 4.35 -0.93 3.45
C GLY A 294 4.43 -0.15 2.15
N ILE A 295 3.36 -0.20 1.36
CA ILE A 295 3.31 0.38 0.03
C ILE A 295 3.38 1.89 0.01
N LEU A 296 2.62 2.56 0.89
CA LEU A 296 2.56 4.00 0.89
C LEU A 296 3.91 4.63 1.24
N PRO A 297 4.63 4.22 2.31
CA PRO A 297 5.96 4.78 2.59
C PRO A 297 6.95 4.60 1.45
N ARG A 298 6.92 3.47 0.73
CA ARG A 298 7.82 3.27 -0.41
C ARG A 298 7.53 4.21 -1.57
N ILE A 299 6.27 4.56 -1.81
CA ILE A 299 5.91 5.51 -2.87
C ILE A 299 6.23 6.95 -2.43
N ARG A 300 6.06 7.27 -1.14
CA ARG A 300 6.44 8.56 -0.54
C ARG A 300 7.94 8.88 -0.64
N GLU A 301 8.79 7.86 -0.75
CA GLU A 301 10.24 8.02 -0.98
C GLU A 301 10.57 8.47 -2.40
N VAL A 302 9.68 8.18 -3.36
CA VAL A 302 9.87 8.50 -4.79
C VAL A 302 9.26 9.85 -5.13
N TYR A 303 8.12 10.20 -4.53
CA TYR A 303 7.35 11.40 -4.86
C TYR A 303 7.22 12.35 -3.66
N ASP A 304 7.37 13.64 -3.92
CA ASP A 304 7.14 14.68 -2.92
C ASP A 304 5.66 14.77 -2.50
N ALA A 305 5.41 15.53 -1.43
CA ALA A 305 4.09 15.67 -0.83
C ALA A 305 3.07 16.39 -1.71
N GLU A 306 3.53 17.17 -2.70
CA GLU A 306 2.65 17.86 -3.64
C GLU A 306 2.16 16.94 -4.74
N ALA A 307 3.01 16.03 -5.21
CA ALA A 307 2.67 15.07 -6.26
C ALA A 307 1.94 13.83 -5.74
N TYR A 308 2.22 13.38 -4.52
CA TYR A 308 1.65 12.15 -3.97
C TYR A 308 1.13 12.30 -2.54
N VAL A 309 -0.16 12.01 -2.38
CA VAL A 309 -0.89 11.99 -1.11
C VAL A 309 -1.36 10.55 -0.88
N GLY A 310 -0.78 9.86 0.10
CA GLY A 310 -1.19 8.49 0.46
C GLY A 310 -1.98 8.47 1.76
N ILE A 311 -3.17 7.89 1.73
CA ILE A 311 -3.98 7.62 2.93
C ILE A 311 -4.31 6.14 2.97
N GLU A 312 -4.08 5.53 4.12
CA GLU A 312 -4.52 4.16 4.38
C GLU A 312 -5.77 4.18 5.28
N LEU A 313 -6.83 3.56 4.78
CA LEU A 313 -8.09 3.38 5.50
C LEU A 313 -8.10 1.98 6.12
N GLU A 314 -8.19 1.94 7.44
CA GLU A 314 -8.29 0.72 8.23
C GLU A 314 -9.67 0.64 8.87
N VAL A 315 -10.50 -0.33 8.48
CA VAL A 315 -11.84 -0.53 9.08
C VAL A 315 -11.84 -1.77 9.98
N ASN A 316 -12.42 -1.65 11.17
CA ASN A 316 -12.51 -2.77 12.11
C ASN A 316 -13.37 -3.91 11.51
N GLN A 317 -12.84 -5.14 11.51
CA GLN A 317 -13.52 -6.30 10.93
C GLN A 317 -14.81 -6.69 11.64
N ARG A 318 -15.15 -6.07 12.80
CA ARG A 318 -16.49 -6.19 13.39
C ARG A 318 -17.61 -5.81 12.41
N PHE A 319 -17.31 -4.92 11.47
CA PHE A 319 -18.24 -4.52 10.41
C PHE A 319 -18.25 -5.49 9.23
N ALA A 320 -17.24 -6.34 9.06
CA ALA A 320 -17.11 -7.22 7.89
C ALA A 320 -18.26 -8.23 7.78
N GLU A 321 -18.85 -8.62 8.91
CA GLU A 321 -20.01 -9.50 8.99
C GLU A 321 -21.34 -8.79 8.72
N SER A 322 -21.34 -7.45 8.63
CA SER A 322 -22.50 -6.60 8.37
C SER A 322 -22.36 -5.88 7.02
N PRO A 323 -22.89 -6.46 5.93
CA PRO A 323 -22.81 -5.88 4.60
C PRO A 323 -23.31 -4.43 4.50
N THR A 324 -24.33 -4.07 5.29
CA THR A 324 -24.94 -2.73 5.30
C THR A 324 -24.04 -1.73 6.01
N GLU A 325 -23.54 -2.04 7.20
CA GLU A 325 -22.65 -1.12 7.94
C GLU A 325 -21.36 -0.82 7.17
N LEU A 326 -20.78 -1.82 6.51
CA LEU A 326 -19.64 -1.59 5.63
C LEU A 326 -19.96 -0.61 4.48
N VAL A 327 -21.15 -0.73 3.90
CA VAL A 327 -21.59 0.18 2.82
C VAL A 327 -21.78 1.59 3.37
N ASP A 328 -22.42 1.73 4.53
CA ASP A 328 -22.65 3.03 5.17
C ASP A 328 -21.33 3.72 5.56
N ILE A 329 -20.36 2.97 6.11
CA ILE A 329 -19.02 3.46 6.39
C ILE A 329 -18.32 3.93 5.11
N THR A 330 -18.40 3.12 4.05
CA THR A 330 -17.76 3.44 2.76
C THR A 330 -18.38 4.68 2.10
N ASP A 331 -19.71 4.81 2.16
CA ASP A 331 -20.45 5.95 1.64
C ASP A 331 -20.18 7.21 2.47
N ALA A 332 -20.09 7.08 3.79
CA ALA A 332 -19.69 8.18 4.65
C ALA A 332 -18.27 8.65 4.34
N PHE A 333 -17.32 7.73 4.23
CA PHE A 333 -15.93 8.04 3.89
C PHE A 333 -15.81 8.74 2.53
N SER A 334 -16.39 8.15 1.49
CA SER A 334 -16.35 8.75 0.15
C SER A 334 -17.05 10.11 0.08
N GLY A 335 -18.17 10.28 0.78
CA GLY A 335 -18.86 11.55 0.92
C GLY A 335 -18.02 12.62 1.63
N CYS A 336 -17.34 12.27 2.71
CA CYS A 336 -16.41 13.19 3.38
C CYS A 336 -15.25 13.57 2.47
N VAL A 337 -14.65 12.62 1.75
CA VAL A 337 -13.60 12.92 0.77
C VAL A 337 -14.13 13.83 -0.35
N GLN A 338 -15.33 13.56 -0.90
CA GLN A 338 -15.99 14.43 -1.88
C GLN A 338 -16.13 15.87 -1.38
N ASP A 339 -16.69 16.02 -0.18
CA ASP A 339 -17.00 17.31 0.41
C ASP A 339 -15.73 18.12 0.70
N LEU A 340 -14.74 17.49 1.32
CA LEU A 340 -13.47 18.13 1.68
C LEU A 340 -12.64 18.49 0.46
N CYS A 341 -12.77 17.73 -0.62
CA CYS A 341 -11.91 17.91 -1.80
C CYS A 341 -12.57 18.75 -2.89
N GLY A 342 -13.75 19.31 -2.58
CA GLY A 342 -14.50 20.17 -3.48
C GLY A 342 -14.93 19.44 -4.75
N TRP A 343 -15.11 18.12 -4.66
CA TRP A 343 -15.43 17.31 -5.83
C TRP A 343 -16.81 17.70 -6.35
N LYS A 344 -16.84 18.15 -7.61
CA LYS A 344 -18.07 18.33 -8.39
C LYS A 344 -18.35 17.05 -9.16
N GLU A 345 -19.46 16.39 -8.84
CA GLU A 345 -19.97 15.24 -9.58
C GLU A 345 -19.99 15.57 -11.08
N ARG A 346 -19.53 14.65 -11.94
CA ARG A 346 -19.70 14.80 -13.38
C ARG A 346 -21.20 14.76 -13.68
N ASP A 347 -21.78 15.89 -14.09
CA ASP A 347 -23.11 16.05 -14.68
C ASP A 347 -24.06 14.84 -14.50
N GLY A 348 -24.58 14.69 -13.28
CA GLY A 348 -25.90 14.16 -12.94
C GLY A 348 -26.45 12.94 -13.69
N LYS A 349 -25.69 11.88 -13.93
CA LYS A 349 -26.24 10.66 -14.56
C LYS A 349 -26.17 9.34 -13.79
N GLN A 350 -25.59 9.27 -12.59
CA GLN A 350 -25.51 8.00 -11.85
C GLN A 350 -26.32 7.93 -10.55
N LEU A 351 -26.67 9.05 -9.92
CA LEU A 351 -27.44 9.00 -8.67
C LEU A 351 -28.92 8.56 -8.85
N MET A 352 -29.47 8.70 -10.07
CA MET A 352 -30.86 8.31 -10.35
C MET A 352 -31.06 6.80 -10.51
N ALA A 353 -30.00 6.00 -10.65
CA ALA A 353 -30.11 4.56 -10.78
C ALA A 353 -30.22 3.82 -9.42
N ARG A 354 -29.93 4.50 -8.29
CA ARG A 354 -29.95 3.89 -6.95
C ARG A 354 -31.23 4.14 -6.16
N LYS A 355 -32.11 5.03 -6.63
CA LYS A 355 -33.45 5.25 -6.03
C LYS A 355 -34.58 4.49 -6.74
N ALA A 356 -34.26 3.73 -7.78
CA ALA A 356 -35.22 2.97 -8.58
C ALA A 356 -34.71 1.55 -8.84
N SER A 357 -34.53 0.76 -7.78
CA SER A 357 -34.35 -0.70 -7.85
C SER A 357 -34.79 -1.34 -6.55
#